data_AF-A0A6V7LDE4-F1
#
_entry.id   AF-A0A6V7LDE4-F1
#
_cell.length_a   1.000
_cell.length_b   1.000
_cell.length_c   1.000
_cell.angle_alpha   90.00
_cell.angle_beta   90.00
_cell.angle_gamma   90.00
#
_symmetry.space_group_name_H-M   'P 1'
#
loop_
_entity.id
_entity.type
_entity.pdbx_description
1 polymer ?
#
loop_
_entity_poly.entity_id
_entity_poly.type
_entity_poly.pdbx_seq_one_letter_code
_entity_poly.pdbx_strand_id
1 'polypeptide(L)' 'FSSTGPDIGHYTQMVWAKTTHVGCGATRYKQPGQWYMTFLVCNYGPGGNIIGEPVYLTR' A
#
# COMPACT_ATOMS: atom_id res chain seq x y z
N PHE A 1 9.72 7.57 0.89
CA PHE A 1 9.18 6.26 0.50
C PHE A 1 9.95 5.80 -0.73
N SER A 2 11.06 5.10 -0.51
CA SER A 2 11.95 4.67 -1.60
C SER A 2 11.34 3.44 -2.29
N SER A 3 10.80 3.63 -3.48
CA SER A 3 10.22 2.61 -4.36
C SER A 3 11.30 1.97 -5.23
N THR A 4 12.31 1.35 -4.61
CA THR A 4 13.36 0.58 -5.32
C THR A 4 12.98 -0.89 -5.47
N GLY A 5 11.72 -1.15 -5.84
CA GLY A 5 11.18 -2.47 -6.15
C GLY A 5 10.24 -2.42 -7.35
N PRO A 6 9.93 -3.55 -8.00
CA PRO A 6 8.96 -3.57 -9.09
C PRO A 6 7.62 -2.98 -8.61
N ASP A 7 6.94 -2.25 -9.50
CA ASP A 7 5.73 -1.46 -9.23
C ASP A 7 4.47 -2.33 -8.97
N ILE A 8 4.68 -3.50 -8.36
CA ILE A 8 3.67 -4.51 -8.00
C ILE A 8 3.49 -4.62 -6.48
N GLY A 9 4.40 -4.06 -5.67
CA GLY A 9 4.36 -4.21 -4.20
C GLY A 9 3.07 -3.68 -3.57
N HIS A 10 2.51 -2.60 -4.12
CA HIS A 10 1.20 -2.10 -3.68
C HIS A 10 0.08 -3.06 -4.02
N TYR A 11 0.08 -3.63 -5.23
CA TYR A 11 -0.90 -4.63 -5.65
C TYR A 11 -0.83 -5.89 -4.79
N THR A 12 0.36 -6.46 -4.61
CA THR A 12 0.52 -7.69 -3.84
C THR A 12 0.10 -7.52 -2.38
N GLN A 13 0.31 -6.35 -1.78
CA GLN A 13 -0.20 -6.05 -0.44
C GLN A 13 -1.73 -5.97 -0.40
N MET A 14 -2.37 -5.36 -1.42
CA MET A 14 -3.84 -5.25 -1.47
C MET A 14 -4.52 -6.61 -1.58
N VAL A 15 -3.94 -7.54 -2.35
CA VAL A 15 -4.52 -8.89 -2.56
C VAL A 15 -3.94 -9.96 -1.62
N TRP A 16 -3.20 -9.56 -0.59
CA TRP A 16 -2.54 -10.49 0.33
C TRP A 16 -3.56 -11.19 1.24
N ALA A 17 -3.79 -12.49 1.04
CA ALA A 17 -4.86 -13.24 1.70
C ALA A 17 -4.80 -13.23 3.23
N LYS A 18 -3.59 -13.18 3.81
CA LYS A 18 -3.41 -13.13 5.27
C LYS A 18 -3.71 -11.75 5.86
N THR A 19 -3.79 -10.70 5.04
CA THR A 19 -4.12 -9.35 5.50
C THR A 19 -5.62 -9.26 5.71
N THR A 20 -6.04 -8.92 6.93
CA THR A 20 -7.47 -8.90 7.31
C THR A 20 -7.98 -7.52 7.71
N HIS A 21 -7.08 -6.58 7.93
CA HIS A 21 -7.38 -5.23 8.37
C HIS A 21 -6.64 -4.22 7.50
N VAL A 22 -7.31 -3.11 7.21
CA VAL A 22 -6.72 -1.95 6.56
C VAL A 22 -7.14 -0.69 7.31
N GLY A 23 -6.20 0.21 7.54
CA GLY A 23 -6.44 1.52 8.14
C GLY A 23 -5.76 2.59 7.30
N CYS A 24 -6.52 3.56 6.79
CA CYS A 24 -6.01 4.60 5.92
C CYS A 24 -6.19 6.00 6.53
N GLY A 25 -5.24 6.88 6.24
CA GLY A 25 -5.31 8.30 6.54
C GLY A 25 -5.05 9.11 5.27
N ALA A 26 -5.78 10.20 5.09
CA ALA A 26 -5.60 11.12 3.98
C ALA A 26 -5.43 12.55 4.48
N THR A 27 -4.54 13.30 3.85
CA THR A 27 -4.44 14.75 4.03
C THR A 27 -4.41 15.43 2.68
N ARG A 28 -4.99 16.64 2.60
CA ARG A 28 -4.99 17.46 1.39
C ARG A 28 -4.22 18.74 1.69
N TYR A 29 -3.20 19.03 0.89
CA TYR A 29 -2.37 20.21 1.06
C TYR A 29 -2.10 20.89 -0.29
N LYS A 30 -1.62 22.13 -0.24
CA LYS A 30 -1.26 22.91 -1.42
C LYS A 30 0.11 23.53 -1.20
N GLN A 31 1.04 23.24 -2.12
CA GLN A 31 2.32 23.95 -2.16
C GLN A 31 2.15 25.24 -2.99
N PRO A 32 2.89 26.31 -2.70
CA PRO A 32 2.85 27.54 -3.49
C PRO A 32 3.09 27.25 -4.98
N GLY A 33 2.22 27.78 -5.84
CA GLY A 33 2.30 27.56 -7.29
C GLY A 33 1.85 26.18 -7.79
N GLN A 34 1.35 25.29 -6.92
CA GLN A 34 0.88 23.95 -7.31
C GLN A 34 -0.62 23.76 -7.09
N TRP A 35 -1.16 22.73 -7.73
CA TRP A 35 -2.50 22.23 -7.48
C TRP A 35 -2.60 21.60 -6.09
N TYR A 36 -3.82 21.45 -5.58
CA TYR A 36 -4.03 20.69 -4.35
C TYR A 36 -3.62 19.23 -4.56
N MET A 37 -2.73 18.73 -3.70
CA MET A 37 -2.36 17.33 -3.64
C MET A 37 -3.12 16.63 -2.52
N THR A 38 -3.51 15.39 -2.78
CA THR A 38 -4.02 14.47 -1.76
C THR A 38 -2.94 13.45 -1.47
N PHE A 39 -2.54 13.35 -0.21
CA PHE A 39 -1.59 12.35 0.26
C PHE A 39 -2.34 11.31 1.08
N LEU A 40 -2.38 10.09 0.54
CA LEU A 40 -3.05 8.92 1.11
C LEU A 40 -2.01 7.92 1.57
N VAL A 41 -2.16 7.42 2.80
CA VAL A 41 -1.34 6.34 3.36
C VAL A 41 -2.28 5.29 3.93
N CYS A 42 -2.01 4.02 3.68
CA CYS A 42 -2.74 2.88 4.23
C CYS A 42 -1.78 1.91 4.91
N ASN A 43 -2.13 1.52 6.14
CA ASN A 43 -1.49 0.44 6.87
C ASN A 43 -2.34 -0.82 6.73
N TYR A 44 -1.67 -1.97 6.62
CA TYR A 44 -2.29 -3.29 6.44
C TYR A 44 -1.89 -4.19 7.62
N GLY A 45 -2.85 -4.95 8.13
CA GLY A 45 -2.67 -5.79 9.31
C GLY A 45 -3.34 -7.16 9.18
N PRO A 46 -2.62 -8.28 9.34
CA PRO A 46 -1.16 -8.43 9.30
C PRO A 46 -0.54 -7.86 8.00
N GLY A 47 0.74 -7.45 8.06
CA GLY A 47 1.46 -6.97 6.88
C GLY A 47 1.70 -8.08 5.86
N GLY A 48 1.65 -7.72 4.57
CA GLY A 48 1.93 -8.62 3.45
C GLY A 48 3.33 -8.41 2.88
N ASN A 49 3.51 -8.79 1.62
CA ASN A 49 4.79 -8.68 0.89
C ASN A 49 5.96 -9.38 1.58
N ILE A 50 5.68 -10.51 2.24
CA ILE A 50 6.70 -11.33 2.88
C ILE A 50 7.39 -12.17 1.80
N ILE A 51 8.71 -12.00 1.67
CA ILE A 51 9.51 -12.74 0.68
C ILE A 51 9.41 -14.24 0.97
N GLY A 52 9.07 -15.02 -0.06
CA GLY A 52 8.93 -16.47 0.03
C GLY A 52 7.53 -16.94 0.45
N GLU A 53 6.61 -16.05 0.78
CA GLU A 53 5.21 -16.41 1.04
C GLU A 53 4.32 -16.23 -0.20
N PRO A 54 3.32 -17.12 -0.42
CA PRO A 54 2.33 -16.91 -1.47
C PRO A 54 1.40 -15.75 -1.11
N VAL A 55 1.05 -14.94 -2.11
CA VAL A 55 0.08 -13.84 -1.95
C VAL A 55 -1.29 -14.37 -1.54
N TYR A 56 -1.74 -15.46 -2.16
CA TYR A 56 -2.95 -16.21 -1.82
C TYR A 56 -2.85 -17.65 -2.36
N LEU A 57 -3.69 -18.56 -1.87
CA LEU A 57 -3.79 -19.94 -2.38
C LEU A 57 -4.68 -19.97 -3.63
N THR A 58 -4.21 -20.64 -4.69
CA THR A 58 -4.89 -20.71 -5.99
C THR A 58 -5.69 -22.01 -6.21
N ARG A 59 -5.72 -22.89 -5.21
CA ARG A 59 -6.36 -24.21 -5.26
C ARG A 59 -7.03 -24.51 -3.93
#